data_AF-W1YGG7-F1
#
_entry.id   AF-W1YGG7-F1
#
_cell.length_a   1.000
_cell.length_b   1.000
_cell.length_c   1.000
_cell.angle_alpha   90.00
_cell.angle_beta   90.00
_cell.angle_gamma   90.00
#
_symmetry.space_group_name_H-M   'P 1'
#
loop_
_entity.id
_entity.type
_entity.pdbx_description
1 polymer ?
#
loop_
_entity_poly.entity_id
_entity_poly.type
_entity_poly.pdbx_seq_one_letter_code
_entity_poly.pdbx_strand_id
1 'polypeptide(L)' 'ISGSFRRNTCVLAQDSKQINVQLGDVSLTRFSHGNYGPEKSFIINLQDCGTDVSTVDVTFSGTPDGVQSEMLSI' A
#
# COMPACT_ATOMS: atom_id res chain seq x y z
N ILE A 1 12.11 -23.79 -33.94
CA ILE A 1 11.13 -23.14 -33.03
C ILE A 1 11.87 -22.01 -32.33
N SER A 2 11.39 -20.78 -32.42
CA SER A 2 11.84 -19.64 -31.61
C SER A 2 10.65 -19.04 -30.88
N GLY A 3 10.87 -18.61 -29.64
CA GLY A 3 9.90 -17.91 -28.80
C GLY A 3 10.62 -16.85 -27.97
N SER A 4 9.93 -15.76 -27.63
CA SER A 4 10.48 -14.67 -26.81
C SER A 4 9.92 -14.73 -25.39
N PHE A 5 10.80 -14.63 -24.39
CA PHE A 5 10.40 -14.39 -23.01
C PHE A 5 10.20 -12.89 -22.81
N ARG A 6 8.96 -12.49 -22.57
CA ARG A 6 8.61 -11.13 -22.18
C ARG A 6 8.59 -11.01 -20.67
N ARG A 7 9.29 -10.02 -20.12
CA ARG A 7 9.22 -9.69 -18.69
C ARG A 7 8.15 -8.61 -18.51
N ASN A 8 7.06 -8.96 -17.85
CA ASN A 8 5.90 -8.08 -17.58
C ASN A 8 5.68 -7.86 -16.08
N THR A 9 6.73 -8.03 -15.26
CA THR A 9 6.66 -7.91 -13.81
C THR A 9 7.69 -6.90 -13.31
N CYS A 10 7.42 -6.30 -12.15
CA CYS A 10 8.41 -5.58 -11.35
C CYS A 10 8.79 -6.41 -10.12
N VAL A 11 9.98 -6.15 -9.58
CA VAL A 11 10.43 -6.68 -8.30
C VAL A 11 10.07 -5.66 -7.22
N LEU A 12 9.46 -6.10 -6.13
CA LEU A 12 9.24 -5.25 -4.97
C LEU A 12 10.57 -5.04 -4.22
N ALA A 13 10.96 -3.78 -4.03
CA ALA A 13 12.17 -3.42 -3.29
C ALA A 13 12.17 -4.02 -1.89
N GLN A 14 13.34 -4.38 -1.37
CA GLN A 14 13.46 -5.06 -0.07
C GLN A 14 12.88 -4.24 1.08
N ASP A 15 13.05 -2.92 1.06
CA ASP A 15 12.50 -1.96 2.03
C ASP A 15 10.98 -1.78 1.92
N SER A 16 10.40 -2.16 0.79
CA SER A 16 8.98 -2.03 0.48
C SER A 16 8.19 -3.31 0.72
N LYS A 17 8.87 -4.43 1.03
CA LYS A 17 8.22 -5.72 1.38
C LYS A 17 7.51 -5.68 2.72
N GLN A 18 8.03 -4.92 3.67
CA GLN A 18 7.43 -4.74 4.99
C GLN A 18 7.70 -3.32 5.46
N ILE A 19 6.66 -2.51 5.46
CA ILE A 19 6.71 -1.11 5.89
C ILE A 19 5.91 -1.01 7.20
N ASN A 20 6.56 -0.60 8.27
CA ASN A 20 5.90 -0.31 9.54
C ASN A 20 5.64 1.20 9.64
N VAL A 21 4.40 1.63 9.38
CA VAL A 21 4.02 3.05 9.41
C VAL A 21 3.70 3.45 10.84
N GLN A 22 4.56 4.29 11.43
CA GLN A 22 4.36 4.82 12.77
C GLN A 22 3.28 5.91 12.77
N LEU A 23 2.06 5.52 13.18
CA LEU A 23 0.92 6.45 13.27
C LEU A 23 1.08 7.46 14.41
N GLY A 24 1.83 7.08 15.46
CA GLY A 24 2.02 7.89 16.66
C GLY A 24 0.82 7.84 17.60
N ASP A 25 0.87 8.66 18.65
CA ASP A 25 -0.19 8.71 19.65
C ASP A 25 -1.37 9.54 19.17
N VAL A 26 -2.53 8.91 19.12
CA VAL A 26 -3.79 9.55 18.79
C VAL A 26 -4.76 9.42 19.96
N SER A 27 -5.20 10.55 20.49
CA SER A 27 -6.24 10.55 21.52
C SER A 27 -7.56 10.11 20.90
N LEU A 28 -8.15 9.02 21.41
CA LEU A 28 -9.46 8.51 20.98
C LEU A 28 -10.56 9.58 21.05
N THR A 29 -10.42 10.55 21.96
CA THR A 29 -11.34 11.69 22.08
C THR A 29 -11.34 12.63 20.87
N ARG A 30 -10.28 12.61 20.03
CA ARG A 30 -10.26 13.38 18.77
C ARG A 30 -10.93 12.64 17.63
N PHE A 31 -10.96 11.30 17.63
CA PHE A 31 -11.59 10.49 16.59
C PHE A 31 -13.12 10.40 16.70
N SER A 32 -13.71 10.79 17.83
CA SER A 32 -15.14 10.55 18.11
C SER A 32 -16.16 11.38 17.29
N HIS A 33 -15.73 12.11 16.26
CA HIS A 33 -16.62 12.95 15.43
C HIS A 33 -16.19 13.03 13.95
N GLY A 34 -15.51 12.00 13.43
CA GLY A 34 -15.05 12.00 12.03
C GLY A 34 -13.83 12.88 11.76
N ASN A 35 -13.04 13.20 12.79
CA ASN A 35 -11.76 13.86 12.59
C ASN A 35 -10.66 12.84 12.28
N TYR A 36 -9.69 13.26 11.47
CA TYR A 36 -8.53 12.47 11.09
C TYR A 36 -7.31 12.85 11.93
N GLY A 37 -6.42 11.89 12.16
CA GLY A 37 -5.08 12.16 12.67
C GLY A 37 -4.18 12.81 11.62
N PRO A 38 -2.97 13.25 12.00
CA PRO A 38 -1.98 13.74 11.03
C PRO A 38 -1.65 12.67 9.98
N GLU A 39 -1.57 13.07 8.72
CA GLU A 39 -1.21 12.16 7.63
C GLU A 39 0.21 11.60 7.78
N LYS A 40 0.37 10.34 7.38
CA LYS A 40 1.66 9.63 7.38
C LYS A 40 1.94 9.11 5.98
N SER A 41 3.02 9.60 5.37
CA SER A 41 3.46 9.12 4.06
C SER A 41 4.30 7.86 4.18
N PHE A 42 4.12 6.94 3.23
CA PHE A 42 5.02 5.84 2.96
C PHE A 42 5.14 5.64 1.45
N ILE A 43 6.20 4.97 1.01
CA ILE A 43 6.51 4.79 -0.41
C ILE A 43 6.69 3.29 -0.68
N ILE A 44 6.08 2.81 -1.77
CA ILE A 44 6.26 1.45 -2.28
C ILE A 44 7.16 1.55 -3.52
N ASN A 45 8.39 1.04 -3.41
CA ASN A 45 9.35 1.07 -4.50
C ASN A 45 9.27 -0.22 -5.34
N LEU A 46 9.00 -0.07 -6.63
CA LEU A 46 9.08 -1.13 -7.63
C LEU A 46 10.41 -0.99 -8.39
N GLN A 47 11.16 -2.08 -8.49
CA GLN A 47 12.49 -2.14 -9.11
C GLN A 47 12.51 -3.19 -10.22
N ASP A 48 13.52 -3.14 -11.08
CA ASP A 48 13.77 -4.13 -12.13
C ASP A 48 12.52 -4.48 -12.97
N CYS A 49 11.69 -3.47 -13.23
CA CYS A 49 10.49 -3.64 -14.06
C CYS A 49 10.89 -4.09 -15.47
N GLY A 50 10.26 -5.16 -15.94
CA GLY A 50 10.40 -5.58 -17.32
C GLY A 50 9.96 -4.49 -18.30
N THR A 51 10.57 -4.47 -19.48
CA THR A 51 10.36 -3.42 -20.49
C THR A 51 8.92 -3.34 -21.02
N ASP A 52 8.13 -4.40 -20.82
CA ASP A 52 6.75 -4.48 -21.26
C ASP A 52 5.75 -4.03 -20.17
N VAL A 53 6.23 -3.60 -18.99
CA VAL A 53 5.38 -3.03 -17.94
C VAL A 53 5.06 -1.57 -18.25
N SER A 54 3.79 -1.27 -18.50
CA SER A 54 3.28 0.11 -18.67
C SER A 54 2.44 0.60 -17.49
N THR A 55 1.85 -0.33 -16.74
CA THR A 55 0.88 -0.06 -15.69
C THR A 55 0.96 -1.16 -14.64
N VAL A 56 0.73 -0.80 -13.38
CA VAL A 56 0.67 -1.73 -12.26
C VAL A 56 -0.59 -1.41 -11.47
N ASP A 57 -1.42 -2.42 -11.24
CA ASP A 57 -2.57 -2.32 -10.34
C ASP A 57 -2.16 -2.77 -8.93
N VAL A 58 -2.47 -1.95 -7.93
CA VAL A 58 -2.16 -2.23 -6.53
C VAL A 58 -3.45 -2.36 -5.75
N THR A 59 -3.55 -3.38 -4.90
CA THR A 59 -4.70 -3.61 -4.02
C THR A 59 -4.24 -3.63 -2.57
N PHE A 60 -4.85 -2.78 -1.74
CA PHE A 60 -4.71 -2.86 -0.29
C PHE A 60 -5.77 -3.81 0.25
N SER A 61 -5.36 -4.72 1.14
CA SER A 61 -6.25 -5.70 1.77
C SER A 61 -6.06 -5.70 3.28
N GLY A 62 -7.16 -5.80 4.02
CA GLY A 62 -7.16 -5.89 5.48
C GLY A 62 -8.58 -6.09 6.00
N THR A 63 -8.75 -6.03 7.32
CA THR A 63 -10.07 -6.07 7.94
C THR A 63 -10.73 -4.71 7.79
N PRO A 64 -11.88 -4.60 7.08
CA PRO A 64 -12.59 -3.34 6.96
C PRO A 64 -13.21 -2.92 8.31
N ASP A 65 -13.37 -1.63 8.52
CA ASP A 65 -14.10 -1.09 9.67
C ASP A 65 -15.61 -1.40 9.56
N GLY A 66 -16.24 -1.64 10.72
CA GLY A 66 -17.65 -2.07 10.79
C GLY A 66 -18.67 -0.95 10.51
N VAL A 67 -18.25 0.32 10.56
CA VAL A 67 -19.09 1.50 10.30
C VAL A 67 -18.74 2.13 8.96
N GLN A 68 -17.45 2.19 8.60
CA GLN A 68 -16.95 2.78 7.36
C GLN A 68 -16.09 1.77 6.58
N SER A 69 -16.69 1.04 5.64
CA SER A 69 -16.02 -0.06 4.91
C SER A 69 -14.81 0.35 4.05
N GLU A 70 -14.66 1.65 3.76
CA GLU A 70 -13.49 2.23 3.08
C GLU A 70 -12.27 2.39 4.01
N MET A 71 -12.45 2.18 5.32
CA MET A 71 -11.40 2.25 6.33
C MET A 71 -11.00 0.85 6.81
N LEU A 72 -9.78 0.72 7.32
CA LEU A 72 -9.35 -0.49 8.02
C LEU A 72 -9.69 -0.38 9.51
N SER A 73 -10.10 -1.49 10.12
CA SER A 73 -10.30 -1.58 11.58
C SER A 73 -8.96 -1.44 12.31
N ILE A 74 -8.99 -0.72 13.44
CA ILE A 74 -7.92 -0.69 14.44
C ILE A 74 -8.08 -1.81 15.47
#